data_AF-A0A1I6QRH7-F1
#
_entry.id   AF-A0A1I6QRH7-F1
#
_cell.length_a   1.000
_cell.length_b   1.000
_cell.length_c   1.000
_cell.angle_alpha   90.00
_cell.angle_beta   90.00
_cell.angle_gamma   90.00
#
_symmetry.space_group_name_H-M   'P 1'
#
loop_
_entity.id
_entity.type
_entity.pdbx_description
1 polymer ?
#
loop_
_entity_poly.entity_id
_entity_poly.type
_entity_poly.pdbx_seq_one_letter_code
_entity_poly.pdbx_strand_id
1 'polypeptide(L)' 'MDNDDPPWDTDPLWYDRTESGTPPGPILEALAWLFLLAIAGCAALVWLYGIPDRLWRAAARRLMRRDPADAGRF' A
#
# COMPACT_ATOMS: atom_id res chain seq x y z
N MET A 1 -21.67 -22.93 -26.69
CA MET A 1 -21.13 -21.80 -27.46
C MET A 1 -22.24 -20.79 -27.45
N ASP A 2 -22.27 -19.97 -26.40
CA ASP A 2 -23.29 -18.93 -26.24
C ASP A 2 -22.83 -17.75 -27.09
N ASN A 3 -23.53 -17.55 -28.19
CA ASN A 3 -23.32 -16.48 -29.15
C ASN A 3 -24.27 -15.34 -28.79
N ASP A 4 -24.17 -14.86 -27.54
CA ASP A 4 -24.97 -13.77 -26.98
C ASP A 4 -24.28 -12.41 -27.17
N ASP A 5 -23.49 -12.24 -28.23
CA ASP A 5 -22.98 -10.92 -28.57
C ASP A 5 -24.10 -10.12 -29.26
N PRO A 6 -24.56 -9.01 -28.67
CA PRO A 6 -25.60 -8.20 -29.26
C PRO A 6 -25.13 -7.62 -30.60
N PRO A 7 -26.04 -7.48 -31.59
CA PRO A 7 -25.71 -6.94 -32.90
C PRO A 7 -25.06 -5.56 -32.77
N TRP A 8 -23.93 -5.39 -33.45
CA TRP A 8 -23.06 -4.18 -33.48
C TRP A 8 -23.81 -2.87 -33.77
N ASP A 9 -24.99 -2.96 -34.37
CA ASP A 9 -25.88 -1.83 -34.71
C ASP A 9 -26.62 -1.26 -33.49
N THR A 10 -26.50 -1.89 -32.31
CA THR A 10 -27.08 -1.44 -31.05
C THR A 10 -26.09 -0.65 -30.18
N ASP A 11 -24.82 -0.57 -30.60
CA ASP A 11 -23.81 0.16 -29.84
C ASP A 11 -24.02 1.67 -29.97
N PRO A 12 -24.22 2.39 -28.85
CA PRO A 12 -24.35 3.83 -28.92
C PRO A 12 -23.07 4.47 -29.46
N LEU A 13 -23.18 5.50 -30.32
CA LEU A 13 -22.03 6.21 -30.90
C LEU A 13 -21.06 6.78 -29.84
N TRP A 14 -21.54 6.99 -28.61
CA TRP A 14 -20.77 7.48 -27.46
C TRP A 14 -20.12 6.36 -26.64
N TYR A 15 -20.50 5.12 -26.88
CA TYR A 15 -19.92 3.94 -26.27
C TYR A 15 -18.68 3.55 -27.08
N ASP A 16 -17.60 4.31 -26.87
CA ASP A 16 -16.27 3.86 -27.26
C ASP A 16 -16.00 2.61 -26.43
N ARG A 17 -16.28 1.43 -27.01
CA ARG A 17 -15.83 0.18 -26.42
C ARG A 17 -14.32 0.33 -26.35
N THR A 18 -13.82 0.57 -25.15
CA THR A 18 -12.44 0.23 -24.81
C THR A 18 -12.39 -1.29 -24.90
N GLU A 19 -12.35 -1.83 -26.13
CA GLU A 19 -11.89 -3.18 -26.41
C GLU A 19 -10.70 -3.35 -25.49
N SER A 20 -10.76 -4.37 -24.62
CA SER A 20 -9.73 -4.60 -23.61
C SER A 20 -8.38 -4.50 -24.32
N GLY A 21 -7.73 -3.34 -24.16
CA GLY A 21 -6.63 -2.98 -25.03
C GLY A 21 -5.57 -4.06 -24.94
N THR A 22 -4.80 -4.23 -26.02
CA THR A 22 -3.67 -5.17 -26.04
C THR A 22 -2.94 -5.09 -24.70
N PRO A 23 -2.74 -6.23 -24.00
CA PRO A 23 -2.20 -6.21 -22.65
C PRO A 23 -0.93 -5.36 -22.60
N PRO A 24 -0.70 -4.63 -21.50
CA PRO A 24 0.45 -3.74 -21.39
C PRO A 24 1.70 -4.52 -21.77
N GLY A 25 2.52 -3.92 -22.65
CA GLY A 25 3.74 -4.56 -23.09
C GLY A 25 4.63 -4.92 -21.88
N PRO A 26 5.45 -5.98 -21.99
CA PRO A 26 6.21 -6.52 -20.85
C PRO A 26 7.13 -5.49 -20.19
N ILE A 27 7.57 -4.47 -20.94
CA ILE A 27 8.38 -3.35 -20.42
C ILE A 27 7.57 -2.48 -19.45
N LEU A 28 6.32 -2.18 -19.78
CA LEU A 28 5.45 -1.36 -18.93
C LEU A 28 5.08 -2.11 -17.65
N GLU A 29 4.83 -3.41 -17.75
CA GLU A 29 4.59 -4.28 -16.59
C GLU A 29 5.84 -4.35 -15.68
N ALA A 30 7.03 -4.54 -16.25
CA ALA A 30 8.27 -4.54 -15.49
C ALA A 30 8.51 -3.19 -14.78
N LEU A 31 8.22 -2.07 -15.45
CA LEU A 31 8.35 -0.74 -14.86
C LEU A 31 7.36 -0.52 -13.71
N ALA A 32 6.12 -1.02 -13.85
CA ALA A 32 5.12 -0.98 -12.79
C ALA A 32 5.58 -1.75 -11.55
N TRP A 33 6.14 -2.96 -11.74
CA TRP A 33 6.69 -3.74 -10.64
C TRP A 33 7.89 -3.06 -9.95
N LEU A 34 8.80 -2.48 -10.73
CA LEU A 34 9.93 -1.71 -10.18
C LEU A 34 9.45 -0.52 -9.35
N PHE A 35 8.43 0.19 -9.83
CA PHE A 35 7.83 1.30 -9.11
C PHE A 35 7.21 0.85 -7.78
N LEU A 36 6.46 -0.25 -7.78
CA LEU A 36 5.89 -0.83 -6.55
C LEU A 36 6.97 -1.25 -5.55
N LEU A 37 8.06 -1.86 -6.03
CA LEU A 37 9.21 -2.22 -5.19
C LEU A 37 9.88 -0.98 -4.59
N ALA A 38 10.03 0.09 -5.34
CA ALA A 38 10.60 1.34 -4.85
C ALA A 38 9.74 1.93 -3.72
N ILE A 39 8.42 1.98 -3.89
CA ILE A 39 7.48 2.45 -2.84
C ILE A 39 7.57 1.56 -1.60
N ALA A 40 7.54 0.24 -1.77
CA ALA A 40 7.64 -0.71 -0.66
C ALA A 40 8.96 -0.53 0.09
N GLY A 41 10.07 -0.34 -0.63
CA GLY A 41 11.39 -0.05 -0.05
C GLY A 41 11.42 1.25 0.75
N CYS A 42 10.84 2.33 0.22
CA CYS A 42 10.72 3.60 0.95
C CYS A 42 9.86 3.45 2.22
N ALA A 43 8.73 2.76 2.13
CA ALA A 43 7.87 2.51 3.29
C ALA A 43 8.59 1.69 4.37
N ALA A 44 9.34 0.66 3.96
CA ALA A 44 10.15 -0.16 4.87
C ALA A 44 11.26 0.67 5.54
N LEU A 45 11.94 1.55 4.80
CA LEU A 45 12.95 2.45 5.35
C LEU A 45 12.37 3.43 6.37
N VAL A 46 11.23 4.06 6.05
CA VAL A 46 10.52 4.96 6.98
C VAL A 46 10.09 4.19 8.23
N TRP A 47 9.57 2.97 8.07
CA TRP A 47 9.19 2.14 9.20
C TRP A 47 10.40 1.81 10.08
N LEU A 48 11.50 1.36 9.47
CA LEU A 48 12.75 1.02 10.15
C LEU A 48 13.32 2.24 10.90
N TYR A 49 13.31 3.42 10.27
CA TYR A 49 13.77 4.66 10.89
C TYR A 49 12.85 5.10 12.05
N GLY A 50 11.57 4.73 12.03
CA GLY A 50 10.62 5.01 13.11
C GLY A 50 10.70 4.01 14.29
N ILE A 51 11.40 2.89 14.17
CA ILE A 51 11.53 1.89 15.24
C ILE A 51 12.23 2.46 16.48
N PRO A 52 13.40 3.14 16.38
CA PRO A 52 14.09 3.69 17.54
C PRO A 52 13.21 4.66 18.33
N ASP A 53 12.48 5.55 17.65
CA ASP A 53 11.56 6.49 18.27
C ASP A 53 10.40 5.80 19.01
N ARG A 54 9.84 4.76 18.39
CA ARG A 54 8.76 3.97 19.00
C ARG A 54 9.27 3.18 20.21
N LEU A 55 10.47 2.63 20.12
CA LEU A 55 11.13 1.90 21.19
C LEU A 55 11.45 2.84 22.37
N TRP A 56 11.99 4.03 22.08
CA TRP A 56 12.25 5.06 23.08
C TRP A 56 10.99 5.51 23.80
N ARG A 57 9.91 5.81 23.05
CA ARG A 57 8.60 6.16 23.63
C ARG A 57 7.98 5.01 24.43
N ALA A 58 8.21 3.75 24.03
CA ALA A 58 7.75 2.60 24.80
C ALA A 58 8.54 2.44 26.11
N ALA A 59 9.86 2.59 26.06
CA ALA A 59 10.74 2.55 27.22
C ALA A 59 10.42 3.67 28.22
N ALA A 60 10.29 4.91 27.75
CA ALA A 60 9.93 6.07 28.59
C ALA A 60 8.57 5.88 29.29
N ARG A 61 7.55 5.39 28.57
CA ARG A 61 6.24 5.06 29.17
C ARG A 61 6.34 3.95 30.22
N ARG A 62 7.22 2.97 30.02
CA ARG A 62 7.44 1.87 30.97
C ARG A 62 8.21 2.32 32.21
N LEU A 63 9.12 3.28 32.07
CA LEU A 63 9.86 3.89 33.17
C LEU A 63 8.94 4.80 34.01
N MET A 64 8.15 5.67 33.37
CA MET A 64 7.20 6.54 34.07
C MET A 64 6.07 5.77 34.78
N ARG A 65 5.66 4.60 34.26
CA ARG A 65 4.71 3.72 34.98
C ARG A 65 5.32 3.01 36.19
N ARG A 66 6.64 3.04 36.35
CA ARG A 66 7.33 2.37 37.46
C ARG A 66 7.50 3.26 38.70
N ASP A 67 7.20 4.56 38.64
CA ASP A 67 7.23 5.46 39.79
C ASP A 67 5.91 6.23 39.91
N PRO A 68 5.04 5.78 40.83
CA PRO A 68 4.79 6.60 42.02
C PRO A 68 4.57 5.79 43.32
N ALA A 69 5.06 4.54 43.39
CA ALA A 69 4.80 3.67 44.55
C ALA A 69 5.97 3.54 45.54
N ASP A 70 7.20 3.91 45.18
CA ASP A 70 8.36 3.85 46.09
C ASP A 70 8.65 5.18 46.81
N ALA A 71 7.92 6.25 46.51
CA ALA A 71 8.00 7.53 47.22
C ALA A 71 7.22 7.57 48.56
N GLY A 72 6.65 6.44 49.00
CA GLY A 72 5.83 6.33 50.21
C GLY A 72 6.44 5.48 51.33
N ARG A 73 7.76 5.26 51.32
CA ARG A 73 8.45 4.47 52.36
C ARG A 73 9.65 5.22 52.94
N PHE A 74 9.39 6.42 53.44
CA PHE A 74 10.17 7.06 54.49
C PHE A 74 9.26 7.24 55.71
#